data_AF-A0A0B1TNK8-F1
#
_entry.id   AF-A0A0B1TNK8-F1
#
_cell.length_a   1.000
_cell.length_b   1.000
_cell.length_c   1.000
_cell.angle_alpha   90.00
_cell.angle_beta   90.00
_cell.angle_gamma   90.00
#
_symmetry.space_group_name_H-M   'P 1'
#
loop_
_entity.id
_entity.type
_entity.pdbx_description
1 polymer ?
#
loop_
_entity_poly.entity_id
_entity_poly.type
_entity_poly.pdbx_seq_one_letter_code
_entity_poly.pdbx_strand_id
1 'polypeptide(L)'
;MKKNGKEANLKKALVNDEKLQQRLREEQFDIAISEGYYVCGLGIFEVLGIKTTLVAVSNPHLDSVAYALGEPSLPSYVPGIMSTTGDKMTFAERFQNIFALLVGRMVTGYLNNNEVEDRGTA
;
A
#
# COMPACT_ATOMS: atom_id res chain seq x y z
N MET A 1 16.66 -15.07 11.43
CA MET A 1 15.89 -14.22 10.49
C MET A 1 16.23 -14.58 9.03
N LYS A 2 15.71 -15.70 8.52
CA LYS A 2 15.76 -16.07 7.09
C LYS A 2 14.32 -16.00 6.57
N LYS A 3 13.92 -14.86 6.01
CA LYS A 3 12.60 -14.68 5.35
C LYS A 3 12.76 -14.21 3.90
N ASN A 4 13.85 -14.56 3.20
CA ASN A 4 14.24 -13.82 1.99
C ASN A 4 14.36 -14.68 0.72
N GLY A 5 13.66 -15.81 0.62
CA GLY A 5 13.73 -16.65 -0.59
C GLY A 5 12.40 -17.26 -1.00
N LYS A 6 11.70 -17.94 -0.09
CA LYS A 6 10.45 -18.64 -0.43
C LYS A 6 9.26 -17.70 -0.68
N GLU A 7 9.10 -16.64 0.12
CA GLU A 7 7.96 -15.71 0.00
C GLU A 7 8.04 -14.86 -1.27
N ALA A 8 9.22 -14.36 -1.64
CA ALA A 8 9.43 -13.62 -2.89
C ALA A 8 9.18 -14.52 -4.13
N ASN A 9 9.69 -15.75 -4.10
CA ASN A 9 9.43 -16.71 -5.18
C ASN A 9 7.95 -17.08 -5.30
N LEU A 10 7.21 -17.15 -4.18
CA LEU A 10 5.77 -17.42 -4.20
C LEU A 10 4.97 -16.27 -4.82
N LYS A 11 5.28 -15.02 -4.47
CA LYS A 11 4.61 -13.84 -5.07
C LYS A 11 4.81 -13.81 -6.58
N LYS A 12 6.04 -14.02 -7.05
CA LYS A 12 6.34 -14.11 -8.49
C LYS A 12 5.63 -15.28 -9.15
N ALA A 13 5.64 -16.46 -8.52
CA ALA A 13 4.98 -17.64 -9.05
C ALA A 13 3.47 -17.43 -9.22
N LEU A 14 2.81 -16.80 -8.25
CA LEU A 14 1.37 -16.51 -8.31
C LEU A 14 1.04 -15.46 -9.38
N VAL A 15 1.84 -14.39 -9.47
CA VAL A 15 1.63 -13.35 -10.48
C VAL A 15 1.91 -13.89 -11.88
N ASN A 16 2.86 -14.80 -12.06
CA ASN A 16 3.21 -15.36 -13.37
C ASN A 16 2.42 -16.63 -13.74
N ASP A 17 1.45 -17.05 -12.92
CA ASP A 17 0.61 -18.20 -13.23
C ASP A 17 -0.50 -17.81 -14.22
N GLU A 18 -0.21 -18.01 -15.52
CA GLU A 18 -1.16 -17.70 -16.60
C GLU A 18 -2.49 -18.45 -16.47
N LYS A 19 -2.48 -19.69 -15.96
CA LYS A 19 -3.70 -20.49 -15.80
C LYS A 19 -4.59 -19.90 -14.71
N LEU A 20 -3.98 -19.47 -13.60
CA LEU A 20 -4.70 -18.78 -12.54
C LEU A 20 -5.27 -17.45 -13.02
N GLN A 21 -4.46 -16.64 -13.71
CA GLN A 21 -4.93 -15.36 -14.26
C GLN A 21 -6.10 -15.55 -15.22
N GLN A 22 -6.01 -16.51 -16.14
CA GLN A 22 -7.07 -16.79 -17.10
C GLN A 22 -8.38 -17.15 -16.39
N ARG A 23 -8.31 -18.06 -15.40
CA ARG A 23 -9.47 -18.42 -14.58
C ARG A 23 -10.08 -17.20 -13.87
N LEU A 24 -9.26 -16.34 -13.27
CA LEU A 24 -9.74 -15.15 -12.58
C LEU A 24 -10.38 -14.12 -13.52
N ARG A 25 -9.92 -14.02 -14.78
CA ARG A 25 -10.55 -13.16 -15.80
C ARG A 25 -11.92 -13.70 -16.21
N GLU A 26 -12.04 -15.01 -16.36
CA GLU A 26 -13.28 -15.68 -16.79
C GLU A 26 -14.41 -15.51 -15.76
N GLU A 27 -14.09 -15.42 -14.47
CA GLU A 27 -15.07 -15.17 -13.41
C GLU A 27 -15.72 -13.77 -13.48
N GLN A 28 -15.12 -12.81 -14.20
CA GLN A 28 -15.64 -11.45 -14.40
C GLN A 28 -16.06 -10.72 -13.11
N PHE A 29 -15.16 -10.65 -12.13
CA PHE A 29 -15.44 -9.95 -10.86
C PHE A 29 -15.76 -8.46 -11.05
N ASP A 30 -16.85 -8.00 -10.43
CA ASP A 30 -17.23 -6.58 -10.42
C ASP A 30 -16.40 -5.75 -9.42
N ILE A 31 -15.92 -6.38 -8.35
CA ILE A 31 -15.23 -5.74 -7.21
C ILE A 31 -14.04 -6.58 -6.77
N ALA A 32 -12.92 -5.92 -6.48
CA ALA A 32 -11.75 -6.52 -5.86
C ALA A 32 -11.38 -5.80 -4.56
N ILE A 33 -10.90 -6.56 -3.57
CA ILE A 33 -10.53 -6.03 -2.24
C ILE A 33 -9.13 -6.50 -1.89
N SER A 34 -8.24 -5.59 -1.51
CA SER A 34 -6.90 -5.93 -1.02
C SER A 34 -6.47 -5.08 0.17
N GLU A 35 -5.50 -5.59 0.91
CA GLU A 35 -4.85 -4.88 2.02
C GLU A 35 -4.03 -3.69 1.49
N GLY A 36 -4.12 -2.53 2.14
CA GLY A 36 -3.49 -1.29 1.70
C GLY A 36 -1.98 -1.18 1.93
N TYR A 37 -1.40 -2.05 2.75
CA TYR A 37 0.04 -2.08 2.99
C TYR A 37 0.86 -2.72 1.87
N TYR A 38 0.26 -3.60 1.06
CA TYR A 38 0.95 -4.36 0.02
C TYR A 38 0.34 -4.01 -1.35
N VAL A 39 1.11 -3.36 -2.22
CA VAL A 39 0.61 -2.88 -3.52
C VAL A 39 0.43 -4.00 -4.55
N CYS A 40 0.98 -5.19 -4.28
CA CYS A 40 0.94 -6.32 -5.20
C CYS A 40 -0.49 -6.76 -5.56
N GLY A 41 -1.43 -6.73 -4.62
CA GLY A 41 -2.84 -7.10 -4.86
C GLY A 41 -3.52 -6.12 -5.81
N LEU A 42 -3.30 -4.82 -5.61
CA LEU A 42 -3.82 -3.76 -6.48
C LEU A 42 -3.27 -3.91 -7.91
N GLY A 43 -2.00 -4.28 -8.05
CA GLY A 43 -1.39 -4.57 -9.35
C GLY A 43 -2.01 -5.77 -10.07
N ILE A 44 -2.50 -6.78 -9.33
CA ILE A 44 -3.21 -7.92 -9.93
C ILE A 44 -4.58 -7.47 -10.44
N PHE A 45 -5.29 -6.61 -9.71
CA PHE A 45 -6.60 -6.11 -10.12
C PHE A 45 -6.53 -5.30 -11.41
N GLU A 46 -5.49 -4.48 -11.55
CA GLU A 46 -5.17 -3.76 -12.79
C GLU A 46 -4.95 -4.73 -13.96
N VAL A 47 -4.15 -5.77 -13.76
CA VAL A 47 -3.92 -6.81 -14.79
C VAL A 47 -5.22 -7.51 -15.17
N LEU A 48 -6.09 -7.81 -14.21
CA LEU A 48 -7.38 -8.46 -14.44
C LEU A 48 -8.44 -7.52 -15.05
N GLY A 49 -8.19 -6.21 -15.11
CA GLY A 49 -9.12 -5.22 -15.66
C GLY A 49 -10.31 -4.90 -14.76
N ILE A 50 -10.19 -5.14 -13.44
CA ILE A 50 -11.26 -4.88 -12.49
C ILE A 50 -11.30 -3.39 -12.15
N LYS A 51 -12.40 -2.72 -12.50
CA LYS A 51 -12.53 -1.27 -12.35
C LYS A 51 -12.78 -0.83 -10.90
N THR A 52 -13.53 -1.62 -10.13
CA THR A 52 -13.89 -1.27 -8.75
C THR A 52 -12.93 -1.96 -7.80
N THR A 53 -11.99 -1.19 -7.26
CA THR A 53 -11.02 -1.69 -6.28
C THR A 53 -11.25 -1.03 -4.93
N LEU A 54 -11.31 -1.85 -3.87
CA LEU A 54 -11.38 -1.41 -2.49
C LEU A 54 -10.08 -1.74 -1.77
N VAL A 55 -9.58 -0.76 -1.02
CA VAL A 55 -8.44 -0.95 -0.14
C VAL A 55 -8.96 -1.13 1.27
N ALA A 56 -8.69 -2.29 1.86
CA ALA A 56 -8.96 -2.56 3.27
C ALA A 56 -7.73 -2.19 4.09
N VAL A 57 -7.93 -1.43 5.17
CA VAL A 57 -6.91 -1.08 6.15
C VAL A 57 -7.49 -1.21 7.55
N SER A 58 -6.66 -1.63 8.52
CA SER A 58 -7.06 -1.69 9.93
C SER A 58 -6.94 -0.34 10.64
N ASN A 59 -6.22 0.61 10.04
CA ASN A 59 -6.04 1.95 10.55
C ASN A 59 -7.16 2.87 10.06
N PRO A 60 -7.58 3.87 10.85
CA PRO A 60 -8.60 4.82 10.43
C PRO A 60 -8.11 5.69 9.24
N HIS A 61 -6.80 5.84 9.09
CA HIS A 61 -6.19 6.62 8.02
C HIS A 61 -4.80 6.05 7.71
N LEU A 62 -4.56 5.73 6.44
CA LEU A 62 -3.23 5.37 5.93
C LEU A 62 -2.81 6.41 4.89
N ASP A 63 -1.72 7.13 5.17
CA ASP A 63 -1.29 8.30 4.38
C ASP A 63 -1.02 7.96 2.90
N SER A 64 -0.48 6.78 2.60
CA SER A 64 -0.20 6.36 1.22
C SER A 64 -1.45 6.13 0.40
N VAL A 65 -2.49 5.54 1.00
CA VAL A 65 -3.78 5.29 0.35
C VAL A 65 -4.53 6.60 0.15
N ALA A 66 -4.60 7.44 1.18
CA ALA A 66 -5.19 8.77 1.10
C ALA A 66 -4.52 9.61 0.00
N TYR A 67 -3.19 9.60 -0.07
CA TYR A 67 -2.45 10.28 -1.13
C TYR A 67 -2.80 9.75 -2.53
N ALA A 68 -2.91 8.43 -2.70
CA ALA A 68 -3.29 7.81 -3.98
C ALA A 68 -4.73 8.16 -4.40
N LEU A 69 -5.63 8.37 -3.43
CA LEU A 69 -7.01 8.82 -3.66
C LEU A 69 -7.13 10.35 -3.90
N GLY A 70 -6.04 11.10 -3.74
CA GLY A 70 -6.04 12.56 -3.87
C GLY A 70 -6.55 13.29 -2.63
N GLU A 71 -6.63 12.63 -1.48
CA GLU A 71 -7.01 13.23 -0.21
C GLU A 71 -5.85 14.10 0.34
N PRO A 72 -6.11 15.36 0.72
CA PRO A 72 -5.07 16.25 1.25
C PRO A 72 -4.66 15.83 2.67
N SER A 73 -3.36 15.65 2.89
CA SER A 73 -2.81 15.42 4.23
C SER A 73 -2.79 16.71 5.06
N LEU A 74 -3.32 16.66 6.29
CA LEU A 74 -3.35 17.78 7.23
C LEU A 74 -2.51 17.51 8.49
N PRO A 75 -1.17 17.39 8.39
CA PRO A 75 -0.30 17.03 9.52
C PRO A 75 -0.26 18.09 10.64
N SER A 76 -0.77 19.30 10.41
CA SER A 76 -0.91 20.29 11.48
C SER A 76 -2.07 19.99 12.44
N TYR A 77 -2.98 19.10 12.07
CA TYR A 77 -4.21 18.80 12.81
C TYR A 77 -4.40 17.31 13.06
N VAL A 78 -4.12 16.46 12.08
CA VAL A 78 -4.27 15.00 12.18
C VAL A 78 -2.89 14.37 12.43
N PRO A 79 -2.71 13.62 13.52
CA PRO A 79 -1.48 12.85 13.74
C PRO A 79 -1.34 11.78 12.66
N GLY A 80 -0.17 11.72 12.02
CA GLY A 80 0.13 10.69 11.03
C GLY A 80 0.34 9.32 11.69
N ILE A 81 0.36 8.25 10.89
CA ILE A 81 0.45 6.88 11.41
C ILE A 81 1.75 6.59 12.19
N MET A 82 2.82 7.30 11.86
CA MET A 82 4.11 7.21 12.55
C MET A 82 4.30 8.29 13.64
N SER A 83 3.25 9.05 13.95
CA SER A 83 3.33 10.08 14.98
C SER A 83 3.31 9.49 16.38
N THR A 84 4.06 10.11 17.28
CA THR A 84 4.01 9.85 18.72
C THR A 84 3.13 10.85 19.46
N THR A 85 2.47 11.77 18.73
CA THR A 85 1.62 12.83 19.28
C THR A 85 0.15 12.42 19.19
N GLY A 86 -0.69 12.89 20.12
CA GLY A 86 -2.14 12.68 20.06
C GLY A 86 -2.88 13.72 19.21
N ASP A 87 -4.22 13.67 19.22
CA ASP A 87 -5.11 14.59 18.48
C ASP A 87 -4.96 16.06 18.89
N LYS A 88 -4.45 16.30 20.11
CA LYS A 88 -4.13 17.64 20.61
C LYS A 88 -2.62 17.84 20.57
N MET A 89 -2.15 18.60 19.58
CA MET A 89 -0.74 18.94 19.38
C MET A 89 -0.47 20.42 19.68
N THR A 90 0.58 20.68 20.44
CA THR A 90 1.23 21.98 20.56
C THR A 90 1.90 22.39 19.24
N PHE A 91 2.33 23.64 19.13
CA PHE A 91 3.00 24.14 17.93
C PHE A 91 4.25 23.31 17.57
N ALA A 92 5.10 22.98 18.55
CA ALA A 92 6.30 22.15 18.33
C ALA A 92 5.96 20.72 17.91
N GLU A 93 4.95 20.11 18.54
CA GLU A 93 4.48 18.76 18.21
C GLU A 93 3.92 18.68 16.78
N ARG A 94 3.33 19.77 16.26
CA ARG A 94 2.92 19.82 14.85
C ARG A 94 4.10 19.71 13.89
N PHE A 95 5.25 20.33 14.20
CA PHE A 95 6.45 20.16 13.38
C PHE A 95 7.00 18.74 13.48
N GLN A 96 6.96 18.14 14.67
CA GLN A 96 7.35 16.74 14.85
C GLN A 96 6.45 15.81 14.04
N ASN A 97 5.13 16.06 14.03
CA ASN A 97 4.18 15.28 13.24
C ASN A 97 4.40 15.45 11.73
N ILE A 98 4.71 16.67 11.27
CA ILE A 98 5.11 16.90 9.87
C ILE A 98 6.36 16.07 9.53
N PHE A 99 7.36 16.05 10.40
CA PHE A 99 8.56 15.24 10.19
C PHE A 99 8.24 13.74 10.18
N ALA A 100 7.39 13.26 11.09
CA ALA A 100 6.93 11.89 11.14
C ALA A 100 6.19 11.48 9.86
N LEU A 101 5.34 12.35 9.31
CA LEU A 101 4.66 12.14 8.04
C LEU A 101 5.67 12.00 6.88
N LEU A 102 6.68 12.87 6.82
CA LEU A 102 7.71 12.80 5.78
C LEU A 102 8.51 11.50 5.84
N VAL A 103 8.91 11.08 7.05
CA VAL A 103 9.58 9.80 7.26
C VAL A 103 8.67 8.64 6.87
N GLY A 104 7.40 8.67 7.28
CA GLY A 104 6.39 7.68 6.91
C GLY A 104 6.25 7.54 5.39
N ARG A 105 6.18 8.66 4.66
CA ARG A 105 6.15 8.65 3.19
C ARG A 105 7.40 8.03 2.58
N MET A 106 8.59 8.32 3.11
CA MET A 106 9.83 7.70 2.64
C MET A 106 9.83 6.18 2.89
N VAL A 107 9.41 5.74 4.08
CA VAL A 107 9.35 4.32 4.44
C VAL A 107 8.34 3.58 3.56
N THR A 108 7.11 4.09 3.44
CA THR A 108 6.10 3.46 2.59
C THR A 108 6.49 3.50 1.12
N GLY A 109 7.09 4.59 0.64
CA GLY A 109 7.63 4.66 -0.72
C GLY A 109 8.73 3.62 -0.97
N TYR A 110 9.65 3.45 -0.02
CA TYR A 110 10.69 2.42 -0.09
C TYR A 110 10.08 1.01 -0.11
N LEU A 111 9.12 0.71 0.77
CA LEU A 111 8.45 -0.60 0.80
C LEU A 111 7.72 -0.89 -0.52
N ASN A 112 6.94 0.07 -1.01
CA ASN A 112 6.21 -0.06 -2.26
C ASN A 112 7.16 -0.24 -3.46
N ASN A 113 8.26 0.52 -3.50
CA ASN A 113 9.24 0.39 -4.56
C ASN A 113 9.90 -0.98 -4.55
N ASN A 114 10.26 -1.53 -3.38
CA ASN A 114 10.80 -2.89 -3.31
C ASN A 114 9.81 -3.95 -3.76
N GLU A 115 8.51 -3.75 -3.54
CA GLU A 115 7.47 -4.65 -4.05
C GLU A 115 7.30 -4.57 -5.57
N VAL A 116 7.43 -3.37 -6.14
CA VAL A 116 7.37 -3.16 -7.58
C VAL A 116 8.66 -3.62 -8.26
N GLU A 117 9.83 -3.37 -7.67
CA GLU A 117 11.16 -3.65 -8.21
C GLU A 117 11.48 -5.16 -8.20
N ASP A 118 10.78 -5.95 -7.38
CA ASP A 118 10.77 -7.42 -7.50
C ASP A 118 10.23 -7.90 -8.89
N ARG A 119 9.60 -7.01 -9.68
CA ARG A 119 9.22 -7.25 -11.10
C ARG A 119 10.32 -6.88 -12.12
N GLY A 120 11.39 -6.19 -11.72
CA GLY A 120 12.37 -5.57 -12.63
C GLY A 120 13.63 -6.40 -12.93
N THR A 121 13.70 -7.66 -12.51
CA THR A 121 14.79 -8.59 -12.88
C THR A 121 14.22 -9.78 -13.65
N ALA A 122 13.95 -9.54 -14.92
CA ALA A 122 13.79 -10.54 -15.98
C ALA A 122 14.51 -10.02 -17.23
#